data_AF-A0A1Y4R029-F1
#
_entry.id   AF-A0A1Y4R029-F1
#
_cell.length_a   1.000
_cell.length_b   1.000
_cell.length_c   1.000
_cell.angle_alpha   90.00
_cell.angle_beta   90.00
_cell.angle_gamma   90.00
#
_symmetry.space_group_name_H-M   'P 1'
#
loop_
_entity.id
_entity.type
_entity.pdbx_description
1 polymer ?
#
loop_
_entity_poly.entity_id
_entity_poly.type
_entity_poly.pdbx_seq_one_letter_code
_entity_poly.pdbx_strand_id
1 'polypeptide(L)'
;MMKENVAEVRGMKSFWNQINDYFEQHPYQEVFILAIVGSILGITIEYLVNGDFLIENIWTFLFLNLGFLYQAYRKQKRTKEKKNSVQKK
;
A
#
# COMPACT_ATOMS: atom_id res chain seq x y z
N MET A 1 15.73 -42.39 -6.43
CA MET A 1 14.55 -41.52 -6.63
C MET A 1 14.29 -40.64 -5.39
N MET A 2 15.18 -39.70 -5.05
CA MET A 2 15.01 -38.80 -3.90
C MET A 2 15.43 -37.35 -4.18
N LYS A 3 15.78 -37.01 -5.43
CA LYS A 3 16.29 -35.66 -5.77
C LYS A 3 15.20 -34.67 -6.18
N GLU A 4 13.98 -35.13 -6.45
CA GLU A 4 12.88 -34.27 -6.94
C GLU A 4 12.18 -33.51 -5.80
N ASN A 5 12.01 -34.13 -4.62
CA ASN A 5 11.32 -33.51 -3.48
C ASN A 5 12.07 -32.32 -2.84
N VAL A 6 13.38 -32.19 -3.06
CA VAL A 6 14.18 -31.11 -2.46
C VAL A 6 14.11 -29.81 -3.26
N ALA A 7 13.77 -29.88 -4.55
CA ALA A 7 13.62 -28.70 -5.41
C ALA A 7 12.30 -27.96 -5.16
N GLU A 8 11.23 -28.69 -4.81
CA GLU A 8 9.88 -28.15 -4.61
C GLU A 8 9.80 -27.25 -3.36
N VAL A 9 10.48 -27.64 -2.27
CA VAL A 9 10.50 -26.87 -1.01
C VAL A 9 11.34 -25.58 -1.13
N ARG A 10 12.26 -25.52 -2.10
CA ARG A 10 13.16 -24.37 -2.30
C ARG A 10 12.52 -23.23 -3.10
N GLY A 11 11.36 -23.47 -3.72
CA GLY A 11 10.68 -22.55 -4.64
C GLY A 11 9.55 -21.71 -4.02
N MET A 12 9.17 -21.94 -2.76
CA MET A 12 8.17 -21.09 -2.10
C MET A 12 8.84 -19.89 -1.47
N LYS A 13 8.93 -18.78 -2.22
CA LYS A 13 9.09 -17.47 -1.57
C LYS A 13 7.96 -17.34 -0.55
N SER A 14 8.31 -17.08 0.71
CA SER A 14 7.34 -16.75 1.76
C SER A 14 6.31 -15.77 1.22
N PHE A 15 5.03 -15.99 1.52
CA PHE A 15 3.93 -15.13 1.09
C PHE A 15 4.23 -13.64 1.35
N TRP A 16 4.83 -13.33 2.50
CA TRP A 16 5.27 -11.99 2.87
C TRP A 16 6.32 -11.40 1.93
N ASN A 17 7.26 -12.21 1.43
CA ASN A 17 8.27 -11.76 0.48
C ASN A 17 7.64 -11.46 -0.89
N GLN A 18 6.66 -12.26 -1.32
CA GLN A 18 5.94 -12.00 -2.57
C GLN A 18 5.12 -10.71 -2.49
N ILE A 19 4.46 -10.47 -1.35
CA ILE A 19 3.74 -9.23 -1.09
C ILE A 19 4.71 -8.03 -1.10
N ASN A 20 5.86 -8.14 -0.45
CA ASN A 20 6.84 -7.06 -0.43
C ASN A 20 7.39 -6.75 -1.82
N ASP A 21 7.77 -7.78 -2.58
CA ASP A 21 8.22 -7.64 -3.98
C ASP A 21 7.14 -7.01 -4.87
N TYR A 22 5.86 -7.34 -4.62
CA TYR A 22 4.72 -6.78 -5.35
C TYR A 22 4.52 -5.29 -5.06
N PHE A 23 4.56 -4.88 -3.80
CA PHE A 23 4.43 -3.47 -3.42
C PHE A 23 5.64 -2.62 -3.85
N GLU A 24 6.84 -3.20 -3.92
CA GLU A 24 8.00 -2.54 -4.52
C GLU A 24 7.81 -2.26 -6.01
N GLN A 25 7.15 -3.17 -6.74
CA GLN A 25 6.87 -3.03 -8.17
C GLN A 25 5.67 -2.11 -8.45
N HIS A 26 4.68 -2.11 -7.55
CA HIS A 26 3.43 -1.36 -7.70
C HIS A 26 3.17 -0.42 -6.52
N PRO A 27 3.98 0.64 -6.34
CA PRO A 27 3.92 1.53 -5.18
C PRO A 27 2.60 2.33 -5.07
N TYR A 28 1.81 2.42 -6.14
CA TYR A 28 0.49 3.06 -6.11
C TYR A 28 -0.60 2.15 -5.53
N GLN A 29 -0.41 0.84 -5.53
CA GLN A 29 -1.41 -0.10 -5.00
C GLN A 29 -1.43 -0.10 -3.47
N GLU A 30 -0.29 0.14 -2.82
CA GLU A 30 -0.24 0.38 -1.37
C GLU A 30 -1.16 1.56 -1.00
N VAL A 31 -1.06 2.65 -1.77
CA VAL A 31 -1.90 3.85 -1.57
C VAL A 31 -3.38 3.54 -1.79
N PHE A 32 -3.72 2.78 -2.84
CA PHE A 32 -5.10 2.39 -3.11
C PHE A 32 -5.69 1.50 -2.02
N ILE A 33 -4.93 0.52 -1.52
CA ILE A 33 -5.39 -0.36 -0.45
C ILE A 33 -5.60 0.43 0.83
N LEU A 34 -4.65 1.30 1.20
CA LEU A 34 -4.79 2.18 2.35
C LEU A 34 -5.98 3.14 2.21
N ALA A 35 -6.21 3.67 1.00
CA ALA A 35 -7.37 4.50 0.70
C ALA A 35 -8.68 3.73 0.94
N ILE A 36 -8.82 2.53 0.38
CA ILE A 36 -10.03 1.70 0.53
C ILE A 36 -10.26 1.33 2.00
N VAL A 37 -9.23 0.82 2.69
CA VAL A 37 -9.33 0.44 4.10
C VAL A 37 -9.65 1.66 4.97
N GLY A 38 -8.99 2.79 4.73
CA GLY A 38 -9.27 4.05 5.43
C GLY A 38 -10.70 4.55 5.18
N SER A 39 -11.24 4.36 3.98
CA SER A 39 -12.63 4.69 3.64
C SER A 39 -13.59 3.89 4.50
N ILE A 40 -13.42 2.57 4.50
CA ILE A 40 -14.31 1.65 5.20
C ILE A 40 -14.28 1.95 6.69
N LEU A 41 -13.10 2.15 7.27
CA LEU A 41 -12.95 2.49 8.69
C LEU A 41 -13.58 3.85 9.01
N GLY A 42 -13.35 4.88 8.19
CA GLY A 42 -13.94 6.21 8.40
C GLY A 42 -15.47 6.17 8.37
N ILE A 43 -16.04 5.57 7.33
CA ILE A 43 -17.48 5.39 7.18
C ILE A 43 -18.06 4.56 8.34
N THR A 44 -17.35 3.51 8.77
CA THR A 44 -17.79 2.64 9.88
C THR A 44 -17.80 3.38 11.21
N ILE A 45 -16.75 4.15 11.52
CA ILE A 45 -16.69 4.96 12.75
C ILE A 45 -17.81 5.99 12.75
N GLU A 46 -18.02 6.66 11.63
CA GLU A 46 -19.06 7.66 11.48
C GLU A 46 -20.47 7.08 11.67
N TYR A 47 -20.72 5.92 11.07
CA TYR A 47 -21.97 5.17 11.29
C TYR A 47 -22.15 4.74 12.75
N LEU A 48 -21.09 4.26 13.42
CA LEU A 48 -21.17 3.83 14.81
C LEU A 48 -21.40 4.98 15.79
N VAL A 49 -20.85 6.17 15.51
CA VAL A 49 -20.93 7.33 16.41
C VAL A 49 -22.21 8.12 16.18
N ASN A 50 -22.60 8.36 14.92
CA ASN A 50 -23.72 9.23 14.57
C ASN A 50 -24.98 8.47 14.14
N GLY A 51 -24.89 7.16 13.89
CA GLY A 51 -26.01 6.34 13.41
C GLY A 51 -26.41 6.63 11.96
N ASP A 52 -25.63 7.44 11.24
CA ASP A 52 -25.94 7.89 9.88
C ASP A 52 -24.68 7.86 8.99
N PHE A 53 -24.88 7.53 7.73
CA PHE A 53 -23.86 7.60 6.69
C PHE A 53 -23.84 9.03 6.15
N LEU A 54 -23.27 9.96 6.93
CA LEU A 54 -23.16 11.37 6.53
C LEU A 54 -22.17 11.51 5.36
N ILE A 55 -22.70 11.32 4.15
CA ILE A 55 -22.06 11.63 2.86
C ILE A 55 -21.53 13.07 2.84
N GLU A 56 -22.02 13.96 3.71
CA GLU A 56 -21.55 15.33 3.89
C GLU A 56 -20.05 15.41 4.28
N ASN A 57 -19.51 14.39 4.96
CA ASN A 57 -18.09 14.32 5.34
C ASN A 57 -17.17 13.72 4.25
N ILE A 58 -17.69 13.50 3.04
CA ILE A 58 -16.91 13.08 1.87
C ILE A 58 -15.71 14.00 1.61
N TRP A 59 -15.82 15.28 1.97
CA TRP A 59 -14.76 16.26 1.83
C TRP A 59 -13.55 15.96 2.73
N THR A 60 -13.79 15.53 3.97
CA THR A 60 -12.73 15.11 4.90
C THR A 60 -12.03 13.86 4.38
N PHE A 61 -12.80 12.90 3.88
CA PHE A 61 -12.28 11.69 3.27
C PHE A 61 -11.44 11.97 2.01
N LEU A 62 -11.92 12.84 1.12
CA LEU A 62 -11.19 13.33 -0.06
C LEU A 62 -9.89 14.04 0.34
N PHE A 63 -9.93 14.90 1.36
CA PHE A 63 -8.77 15.64 1.85
C PHE A 63 -7.68 14.70 2.37
N LEU A 64 -8.05 13.69 3.17
CA LEU A 64 -7.12 12.68 3.69
C LEU A 64 -6.49 11.86 2.56
N ASN A 65 -7.28 11.44 1.57
CA ASN A 65 -6.76 10.74 0.39
C ASN A 65 -5.77 11.58 -0.41
N LEU A 66 -6.06 12.88 -0.58
CA LEU A 66 -5.13 13.82 -1.23
C LEU A 66 -3.82 13.92 -0.46
N GLY A 67 -3.88 13.95 0.87
CA GLY A 67 -2.72 13.94 1.77
C GLY A 67 -1.87 12.67 1.62
N PHE A 68 -2.51 11.50 1.62
CA PHE A 68 -1.82 10.22 1.40
C PHE A 68 -1.17 10.13 0.02
N LEU A 69 -1.88 10.58 -1.02
CA LEU A 69 -1.35 10.61 -2.38
C LEU A 69 -0.12 11.54 -2.48
N TYR A 70 -0.18 12.71 -1.85
CA TYR A 70 0.96 13.63 -1.79
C TYR A 70 2.16 13.02 -1.02
N GLN A 71 1.90 12.34 0.10
CA GLN A 71 2.94 11.66 0.87
C GLN A 71 3.62 10.56 0.03
N ALA A 72 2.84 9.73 -0.66
CA ALA A 72 3.33 8.68 -1.54
C ALA A 72 4.16 9.25 -2.70
N TYR A 73 3.69 10.35 -3.32
CA TYR A 73 4.44 11.08 -4.35
C TYR A 73 5.81 11.53 -3.82
N ARG A 74 5.85 12.11 -2.61
CA ARG A 74 7.11 12.57 -2.00
C ARG A 74 8.05 11.40 -1.69
N LYS A 75 7.51 10.27 -1.23
CA LYS A 75 8.26 9.03 -0.96
C LYS A 75 8.91 8.50 -2.25
N GLN A 76 8.16 8.45 -3.36
CA GLN A 76 8.69 8.05 -4.67
C GLN A 76 9.82 8.96 -5.16
N LYS A 77 9.67 10.28 -4.99
CA LYS A 77 10.72 11.24 -5.41
C LYS A 77 12.03 10.98 -4.67
N ARG A 78 11.98 10.76 -3.36
CA ARG A 78 13.15 10.43 -2.52
C ARG A 78 13.79 9.09 -2.92
N THR A 79 12.99 8.09 -3.27
CA THR A 79 13.51 6.79 -3.74
C THR A 79 14.19 6.91 -5.10
N LYS A 80 13.64 7.71 -6.03
CA LYS A 80 14.27 8.01 -7.32
C LYS A 80 15.59 8.79 -7.14
N GLU A 81 15.61 9.79 -6.27
CA GLU A 81 16.82 10.56 -5.95
C GLU A 81 17.91 9.67 -5.33
N LYS A 82 17.56 8.78 -4.40
CA LYS A 82 18.50 7.81 -3.83
C LYS A 82 19.06 6.84 -4.87
N LYS A 83 18.23 6.27 -5.76
CA LYS A 83 18.70 5.38 -6.84
C LYS A 83 19.68 6.10 -7.79
N ASN A 84 19.40 7.35 -8.15
CA ASN A 84 20.29 8.14 -9.01
C ASN A 84 21.63 8.51 -8.34
N SER A 85 21.65 8.71 -7.02
CA SER A 85 22.91 8.95 -6.28
C SER A 85 23.79 7.71 -6.11
N VAL A 86 23.20 6.50 -6.14
CA VAL A 86 23.92 5.24 -6.02
C VAL A 86 24.51 4.78 -7.35
N GLN A 87 23.86 5.06 -8.49
CA GLN A 87 24.42 4.76 -9.82
C GLN A 87 25.53 5.71 -10.28
N LYS A 88 25.69 6.86 -9.62
CA LYS A 88 26.70 7.87 -9.99
C LYS A 88 28.00 7.78 -9.19
N LYS A 89 28.13 6.76 -8.35
CA LYS A 89 29.31 6.47 -7.50
C LYS A 89 29.95 5.18 -7.97
#